data_AF-A0A7Y1TIZ5-F1
#
_entry.id   AF-A0A7Y1TIZ5-F1
#
_cell.length_a   1.000
_cell.length_b   1.000
_cell.length_c   1.000
_cell.angle_alpha   90.00
_cell.angle_beta   90.00
_cell.angle_gamma   90.00
#
_symmetry.space_group_name_H-M   'P 1'
#
loop_
_entity.id
_entity.type
_entity.pdbx_description
1 polymer ?
#
loop_
_entity_poly.entity_id
_entity_poly.type
_entity_poly.pdbx_seq_one_letter_code
_entity_poly.pdbx_strand_id
1 'polypeptide(L)'
;MACFVILYLIAAIVYPGGSAVNPQQIGFSFWNNYLCDLLDEFAINGSLNSARLYARLALGVLCTSLMFLWFYLPKLFVRKTLN
;
A
#
# COMPACT_ATOMS: atom_id res chain seq x y z
N MET A 1 2.12 -6.36 9.77
CA MET A 1 1.26 -5.17 9.57
C MET A 1 1.96 -3.84 9.87
N ALA A 2 2.66 -3.66 11.01
CA ALA A 2 3.42 -2.43 11.26
C ALA A 2 4.46 -2.09 10.16
N CYS A 3 5.19 -3.11 9.67
CA CYS A 3 6.14 -2.96 8.56
C CYS A 3 5.47 -2.42 7.28
N PHE A 4 4.26 -2.91 6.95
CA PHE A 4 3.47 -2.39 5.82
C PHE A 4 3.17 -0.89 6.01
N VAL A 5 2.71 -0.49 7.20
CA VAL A 5 2.38 0.91 7.49
C VAL A 5 3.61 1.81 7.35
N ILE A 6 4.76 1.39 7.89
CA ILE A 6 6.00 2.17 7.80
C ILE A 6 6.43 2.33 6.34
N LEU A 7 6.47 1.24 5.57
CA LEU A 7 6.86 1.28 4.15
C LEU A 7 5.89 2.15 3.33
N TYR A 8 4.60 2.08 3.63
CA TYR A 8 3.59 2.93 2.99
C TYR A 8 3.79 4.42 3.30
N LEU A 9 4.04 4.77 4.56
CA LEU A 9 4.30 6.16 4.94
C LEU A 9 5.55 6.70 4.25
N ILE A 10 6.62 5.90 4.16
CA ILE A 10 7.82 6.26 3.40
C ILE A 10 7.47 6.50 1.93
N ALA A 11 6.71 5.59 1.31
CA ALA A 11 6.26 5.75 -0.07
C ALA A 11 5.48 7.06 -0.28
N ALA A 12 4.53 7.38 0.60
CA ALA A 12 3.75 8.60 0.53
C ALA A 12 4.61 9.88 0.69
N ILE A 13 5.60 9.86 1.59
CA ILE A 13 6.52 10.99 1.83
C ILE A 13 7.40 11.26 0.60
N VAL A 14 7.88 10.21 -0.06
CA VAL A 14 8.80 10.34 -1.20
C VAL A 14 8.09 10.37 -2.56
N TYR A 15 6.76 10.34 -2.58
CA TYR A 15 5.99 10.45 -3.81
C TYR A 15 6.17 11.87 -4.39
N PRO A 16 6.56 12.02 -5.67
CA PRO A 16 6.96 13.31 -6.19
C PRO A 16 5.76 14.23 -6.46
N GLY A 17 4.56 13.68 -6.74
CA GLY A 17 3.32 14.45 -6.75
C GLY A 17 2.37 14.19 -7.93
N GLY A 18 1.34 15.00 -7.96
CA GLY A 18 0.18 14.87 -8.82
C GLY A 18 -0.91 14.02 -8.20
N SER A 19 -2.15 14.31 -8.57
CA SER A 19 -3.35 13.54 -8.23
C SER A 19 -4.34 13.65 -9.38
N ALA A 20 -5.33 12.76 -9.43
CA ALA A 20 -6.32 12.78 -10.51
C ALA A 20 -7.07 14.12 -10.63
N VAL A 21 -7.26 14.81 -9.50
CA VAL A 21 -7.95 16.12 -9.44
C VAL A 21 -7.00 17.31 -9.60
N ASN A 22 -5.70 17.13 -9.25
CA ASN A 22 -4.69 18.15 -9.38
C ASN A 22 -3.34 17.53 -9.76
N PRO A 23 -3.01 17.45 -11.06
CA PRO A 23 -1.75 16.89 -11.54
C PRO A 23 -0.51 17.67 -11.14
N GLN A 24 -0.64 18.94 -10.74
CA GLN A 24 0.48 19.81 -10.36
C GLN A 24 0.72 19.83 -8.85
N GLN A 25 -0.09 19.11 -8.06
CA GLN A 25 0.10 19.00 -6.63
C GLN A 25 1.49 18.43 -6.31
N ILE A 26 2.18 19.04 -5.34
CA ILE A 26 3.46 18.52 -4.85
C ILE A 26 3.17 17.46 -3.79
N GLY A 27 3.81 16.29 -3.90
CA GLY A 27 3.66 15.22 -2.93
C GLY A 27 2.33 14.46 -3.01
N PHE A 28 2.20 13.46 -2.13
CA PHE A 28 1.02 12.61 -2.02
C PHE A 28 -0.12 13.34 -1.29
N SER A 29 -1.33 13.29 -1.85
CA SER A 29 -2.57 13.70 -1.17
C SER A 29 -3.30 12.49 -0.64
N PHE A 30 -3.53 12.48 0.66
CA PHE A 30 -4.31 11.44 1.32
C PHE A 30 -5.74 11.32 0.78
N TRP A 31 -6.31 12.41 0.28
CA TRP A 31 -7.70 12.46 -0.18
C TRP A 31 -7.86 12.22 -1.68
N ASN A 32 -6.82 12.54 -2.46
CA ASN A 32 -6.92 12.59 -3.92
C ASN A 32 -6.05 11.55 -4.64
N ASN A 33 -5.11 10.91 -3.93
CA ASN A 33 -4.30 9.85 -4.51
C ASN A 33 -4.80 8.47 -4.05
N TYR A 34 -4.78 7.54 -4.99
CA TYR A 34 -4.99 6.14 -4.69
C TYR A 34 -3.67 5.49 -4.26
N LEU A 35 -3.76 4.40 -3.51
CA LEU A 35 -2.58 3.60 -3.15
C LEU A 35 -1.85 3.05 -4.39
N CYS A 36 -2.58 2.82 -5.49
CA CYS A 36 -2.01 2.33 -6.74
C CYS A 36 -1.15 3.37 -7.45
N ASP A 37 -1.40 4.68 -7.26
CA ASP A 37 -0.59 5.74 -7.88
C ASP A 37 0.88 5.67 -7.43
N LEU A 38 1.12 5.09 -6.24
CA LEU A 38 2.47 4.88 -5.72
C LEU A 38 3.21 3.72 -6.41
N LEU A 39 2.52 2.86 -7.15
CA LEU A 39 3.09 1.67 -7.82
C LEU A 39 3.48 1.94 -9.28
N ASP A 40 2.97 3.02 -9.86
CA ASP A 40 3.23 3.41 -11.23
C ASP A 40 4.68 3.81 -11.45
N GLU A 41 5.14 3.69 -12.70
CA GLU A 41 6.50 4.07 -13.07
C GLU A 41 6.73 5.58 -13.01
N PHE A 42 5.72 6.32 -13.44
CA PHE A 42 5.68 7.77 -13.38
C PHE A 42 4.54 8.18 -12.46
N ALA A 43 4.79 9.20 -11.64
CA ALA A 43 3.74 9.84 -10.87
C ALA A 43 2.83 10.65 -11.78
N ILE A 44 1.66 11.08 -11.27
CA ILE A 44 0.65 11.77 -12.08
C ILE A 44 1.17 13.11 -12.63
N ASN A 45 2.13 13.74 -11.94
CA ASN A 45 2.80 14.95 -12.43
C ASN A 45 3.83 14.70 -13.55
N GLY A 46 4.02 13.45 -14.00
CA GLY A 46 4.94 13.06 -15.08
C GLY A 46 6.38 12.78 -14.64
N SER A 47 6.72 12.96 -13.37
CA SER A 47 8.06 12.65 -12.86
C SER A 47 8.24 11.15 -12.57
N LEU A 48 9.49 10.67 -12.59
CA LEU A 48 9.79 9.29 -12.22
C LEU A 48 9.38 9.04 -10.76
N ASN A 49 8.65 7.95 -10.53
CA ASN A 49 8.06 7.69 -9.22
C ASN A 49 9.08 7.10 -8.23
N SER A 50 9.69 7.96 -7.42
CA SER A 50 10.59 7.57 -6.33
C SER A 50 9.92 6.73 -5.24
N ALA A 51 8.59 6.74 -5.14
CA ALA A 51 7.84 5.95 -4.16
C ALA A 51 7.70 4.47 -4.55
N ARG A 52 7.89 4.15 -5.84
CA ARG A 52 7.55 2.84 -6.42
C ARG A 52 8.16 1.65 -5.71
N LEU A 53 9.44 1.75 -5.32
CA LEU A 53 10.13 0.67 -4.62
C LEU A 53 9.48 0.39 -3.27
N TYR A 54 9.27 1.43 -2.46
CA TYR A 54 8.67 1.32 -1.13
C TYR A 54 7.22 0.83 -1.20
N ALA A 55 6.45 1.30 -2.18
CA ALA A 55 5.09 0.86 -2.42
C ALA A 55 5.00 -0.64 -2.76
N ARG A 56 5.90 -1.13 -3.62
CA ARG A 56 5.98 -2.57 -3.96
C ARG A 56 6.34 -3.42 -2.74
N LEU A 57 7.30 -2.97 -1.94
CA LEU A 57 7.67 -3.66 -0.69
C LEU A 57 6.50 -3.68 0.30
N ALA A 58 5.80 -2.55 0.47
CA ALA A 58 4.61 -2.46 1.31
C ALA A 58 3.54 -3.46 0.85
N LEU A 59 3.21 -3.46 -0.46
CA LEU A 59 2.23 -4.37 -1.03
C LEU A 59 2.64 -5.84 -0.84
N GLY A 60 3.92 -6.18 -1.03
CA GLY A 60 4.44 -7.52 -0.74
C GLY A 60 4.20 -7.93 0.71
N VAL A 61 4.55 -7.08 1.68
CA VAL A 61 4.32 -7.33 3.11
C VAL A 61 2.83 -7.51 3.44
N LEU A 62 1.96 -6.69 2.84
CA LEU A 62 0.52 -6.80 3.00
C LEU A 62 0.00 -8.14 2.48
N CYS A 63 0.34 -8.49 1.24
CA CYS A 63 -0.07 -9.75 0.62
C CYS A 63 0.43 -10.97 1.41
N THR A 64 1.70 -10.97 1.84
CA THR A 64 2.25 -12.03 2.69
C THR A 64 1.52 -12.11 4.04
N SER A 65 1.20 -10.98 4.65
CA SER A 65 0.43 -10.95 5.91
C SER A 65 -0.97 -11.54 5.73
N LEU A 66 -1.65 -11.21 4.63
CA LEU A 66 -2.97 -11.76 4.29
C LEU A 66 -2.89 -13.26 4.02
N MET A 67 -1.87 -13.73 3.29
CA MET A 67 -1.65 -15.16 3.06
C MET A 67 -1.52 -15.91 4.37
N PHE A 68 -0.70 -15.41 5.32
CA PHE A 68 -0.59 -16.03 6.64
C PHE A 68 -1.90 -15.96 7.42
N LEU A 69 -2.61 -14.83 7.41
CA LEU A 69 -3.92 -14.72 8.06
C LEU A 69 -4.85 -15.82 7.57
N TRP A 70 -5.06 -15.96 6.27
CA TRP A 70 -5.96 -16.96 5.69
C TRP A 70 -5.48 -18.39 5.92
N PHE A 71 -4.17 -18.62 5.96
CA PHE A 71 -3.60 -19.94 6.27
C PHE A 71 -3.85 -20.37 7.73
N TYR A 72 -3.76 -19.43 8.68
CA TYR A 72 -3.96 -19.72 10.11
C TYR A 72 -5.42 -19.58 10.56
N LEU A 73 -6.26 -18.82 9.83
CA LEU A 73 -7.63 -18.53 10.19
C LEU A 73 -8.47 -19.79 10.49
N PRO A 74 -8.44 -20.88 9.70
CA PRO A 74 -9.22 -22.09 10.00
C PRO A 74 -8.83 -22.74 11.33
N LYS A 75 -7.57 -22.62 11.75
CA LYS A 75 -7.07 -23.20 13.00
C LYS A 75 -7.67 -22.53 14.24
N LEU A 76 -8.11 -21.28 14.12
CA LEU A 76 -8.77 -20.54 15.20
C LEU A 76 -10.21 -21.03 15.44
N PHE A 77 -10.82 -21.71 14.47
CA PHE A 77 -12.21 -22.20 14.54
C PHE A 77 -12.32 -23.70 14.84
N VAL A 78 -11.26 -24.34 15.35
CA VAL A 78 -11.25 -25.76 15.76
C VAL A 78 -11.98 -25.94 17.10
N ARG A 79 -13.30 -25.76 17.08
CA ARG A 79 -14.37 -26.38 17.92
C ARG A 79 -15.57 -25.43 18.03
N LYS A 80 -16.65 -25.79 17.36
CA LYS A 80 -17.95 -25.95 18.02
C LYS A 80 -18.48 -27.32 17.61
N THR A 81 -18.20 -28.32 18.44
CA THR A 81 -19.00 -29.55 18.42
C THR A 81 -20.41 -29.11 18.81
N LEU A 82 -21.33 -29.10 17.86
CA LEU A 82 -22.76 -28.99 18.15
C LEU A 82 -23.14 -30.32 18.79
N ASN A 83 -23.38 -30.29 20.11
CA ASN A 83 -24.08 -31.35 20.83
C ASN A 83 -25.48 -31.55 20.25
#